data_AF-A0A1M6AGZ7-F1
#
_entry.id   AF-A0A1M6AGZ7-F1
#
_cell.length_a   1.000
_cell.length_b   1.000
_cell.length_c   1.000
_cell.angle_alpha   90.00
_cell.angle_beta   90.00
_cell.angle_gamma   90.00
#
_symmetry.space_group_name_H-M   'P 1'
#
loop_
_entity.id
_entity.type
_entity.pdbx_description
1 polymer ?
#
loop_
_entity_poly.entity_id
_entity_poly.type
_entity_poly.pdbx_seq_one_letter_code
_entity_poly.pdbx_strand_id
1 'polypeptide(L)'
;MQQFSSQGTSAELQILSGHLLFIDPLYLDTIKDEYGQLQFDSLKESVDFVQMLEERFFPYGGANLLGYKYTDQRPMFALAVQRIQFFDHDDEEQERLSIDKTITTFGTDSGSLLILDIRNFEALLDTVTGEDLSDAEDDFQPYADRINQLIGNKGWAYIRCPGVDSGFDFIGSGSYHIAD
;
A
#
# COMPACT_ATOMS: atom_id res chain seq x y z
N MET A 1 8.37 14.77 7.17
CA MET A 1 7.54 13.64 6.76
C MET A 1 8.46 12.56 6.29
N GLN A 2 8.45 11.43 6.98
CA GLN A 2 9.31 10.28 6.70
C GLN A 2 8.55 9.31 5.79
N GLN A 3 8.82 9.29 4.49
CA GLN A 3 8.07 8.46 3.52
C GLN A 3 8.64 7.05 3.35
N PHE A 4 9.62 6.67 4.17
CA PHE A 4 10.25 5.36 4.15
C PHE A 4 10.48 4.80 5.54
N SER A 5 10.19 3.53 5.72
CA SER A 5 10.53 2.80 6.94
C SER A 5 11.07 1.40 6.65
N SER A 6 12.27 1.12 7.17
CA SER A 6 12.91 -0.20 7.15
C SER A 6 13.42 -0.63 8.53
N GLN A 7 13.25 0.19 9.57
CA GLN A 7 13.78 -0.04 10.92
C GLN A 7 12.70 0.13 12.00
N GLY A 8 11.43 -0.07 11.64
CA GLY A 8 10.30 0.01 12.58
C GLY A 8 9.92 1.43 13.01
N THR A 9 10.46 2.47 12.37
CA THR A 9 9.93 3.84 12.48
C THR A 9 8.60 3.99 11.74
N SER A 10 7.82 5.02 12.03
CA SER A 10 6.61 5.28 11.25
C SER A 10 6.96 5.84 9.88
N ALA A 11 6.38 5.24 8.84
CA ALA A 11 6.24 5.89 7.55
C ALA A 11 5.01 6.82 7.59
N GLU A 12 5.14 8.02 7.02
CA GLU A 12 4.14 9.08 7.03
C GLU A 12 3.81 9.50 5.61
N LEU A 13 2.53 9.71 5.32
CA LEU A 13 2.07 10.29 4.06
C LEU A 13 0.97 11.32 4.27
N GLN A 14 0.87 12.25 3.32
CA GLN A 14 -0.22 13.22 3.23
C GLN A 14 -1.51 12.55 2.75
N ILE A 15 -2.63 12.83 3.42
CA ILE A 15 -3.95 12.38 2.97
C ILE A 15 -4.60 13.49 2.12
N LEU A 16 -5.07 13.14 0.92
CA LEU A 16 -5.66 14.05 -0.06
C LEU A 16 -7.13 13.74 -0.33
N SER A 17 -7.47 12.46 -0.45
CA SER A 17 -8.83 11.97 -0.71
C SER A 17 -9.46 11.26 0.49
N GLY A 18 -8.65 10.85 1.47
CA GLY A 18 -9.09 9.98 2.57
C GLY A 18 -9.10 8.49 2.19
N HIS A 19 -8.71 8.14 0.96
CA HIS A 19 -8.73 6.78 0.45
C HIS A 19 -7.30 6.30 0.25
N LEU A 20 -6.86 5.35 1.08
CA LEU A 20 -5.52 4.79 1.03
C LEU A 20 -5.53 3.39 0.42
N LEU A 21 -4.54 3.13 -0.43
CA LEU A 21 -4.25 1.83 -1.01
C LEU A 21 -2.93 1.29 -0.47
N PHE A 22 -2.87 -0.03 -0.31
CA PHE A 22 -1.75 -0.80 0.21
C PHE A 22 -1.40 -1.87 -0.82
N ILE A 23 -0.25 -1.75 -1.47
CA ILE A 23 0.13 -2.56 -2.65
C ILE A 23 1.51 -3.15 -2.43
N ASP A 24 1.70 -4.44 -2.70
CA ASP A 24 3.05 -4.97 -2.87
C ASP A 24 3.70 -4.38 -4.13
N PRO A 25 4.90 -3.76 -4.02
CA PRO A 25 5.62 -3.23 -5.17
C PRO A 25 5.77 -4.18 -6.36
N LEU A 26 5.84 -5.50 -6.14
CA LEU A 26 5.97 -6.49 -7.21
C LEU A 26 4.78 -6.48 -8.18
N TYR A 27 3.60 -6.04 -7.72
CA TYR A 27 2.42 -5.97 -8.57
C TYR A 27 2.28 -4.63 -9.30
N LEU A 28 3.11 -3.62 -9.04
CA LEU A 28 2.98 -2.29 -9.68
C LEU A 28 3.09 -2.39 -11.21
N ASP A 29 4.05 -3.16 -11.72
CA ASP A 29 4.27 -3.28 -13.16
C ASP A 29 3.14 -4.09 -13.82
N THR A 30 2.65 -5.14 -13.16
CA THR A 30 1.47 -5.89 -13.61
C THR A 30 0.23 -4.99 -13.65
N ILE A 31 -0.01 -4.22 -12.59
CA ILE A 31 -1.10 -3.25 -12.54
C ILE A 31 -0.97 -2.25 -13.69
N LYS A 32 0.22 -1.70 -13.91
CA LYS A 32 0.49 -0.74 -14.99
C LYS A 32 0.20 -1.32 -16.37
N ASP A 33 0.63 -2.55 -16.63
CA ASP A 33 0.45 -3.20 -17.92
C ASP A 33 -1.02 -3.47 -18.26
N GLU A 34 -1.85 -3.85 -17.28
CA GLU A 34 -3.29 -3.99 -17.52
C GLU A 34 -4.04 -2.65 -17.42
N TYR A 35 -3.58 -1.71 -16.58
CA TYR A 35 -4.13 -0.35 -16.48
C TYR A 35 -3.94 0.44 -17.78
N GLY A 36 -2.77 0.34 -18.43
CA GLY A 36 -2.50 0.97 -19.72
C GLY A 36 -3.39 0.47 -20.87
N GLN A 37 -4.06 -0.67 -20.70
CA GLN A 37 -5.04 -1.20 -21.65
C GLN A 37 -6.46 -0.67 -21.38
N LEU A 38 -6.69 -0.03 -20.24
CA LEU A 38 -7.99 0.49 -19.84
C LEU A 38 -8.01 2.00 -20.03
N GLN A 39 -8.67 2.46 -21.08
CA GLN A 39 -8.90 3.88 -21.31
C GLN A 39 -9.88 4.44 -20.25
N PHE A 40 -9.36 4.92 -19.12
CA PHE A 40 -10.16 5.58 -18.09
C PHE A 40 -10.09 7.10 -18.23
N ASP A 41 -10.81 7.65 -19.21
CA ASP A 41 -10.88 9.11 -19.40
C ASP A 41 -11.53 9.87 -18.23
N SER A 42 -12.10 9.19 -17.23
CA SER A 42 -12.58 9.85 -16.01
C SER A 42 -12.97 8.86 -14.92
N LEU A 43 -12.04 8.43 -14.06
CA LEU A 43 -12.43 7.89 -12.75
C LEU A 43 -12.72 9.08 -11.82
N LYS A 44 -13.91 9.65 -11.99
CA LYS A 44 -14.40 10.79 -11.19
C LYS A 44 -14.74 10.40 -9.76
N GLU A 45 -14.86 9.11 -9.45
CA GLU A 45 -15.19 8.60 -8.12
C GLU A 45 -14.21 7.51 -7.69
N SER A 46 -13.59 7.71 -6.52
CA SER A 46 -12.59 6.81 -5.94
C SER A 46 -13.14 5.40 -5.67
N VAL A 47 -14.44 5.26 -5.44
CA VAL A 47 -15.09 3.98 -5.09
C VAL A 47 -15.14 3.03 -6.28
N ASP A 48 -15.64 3.48 -7.44
CA ASP A 48 -15.70 2.67 -8.66
C ASP A 48 -14.29 2.20 -9.09
N PHE A 49 -13.29 3.04 -8.82
CA PHE A 49 -11.90 2.71 -9.09
C PHE A 49 -11.39 1.60 -8.18
N VAL A 50 -11.60 1.72 -6.87
CA VAL A 50 -11.22 0.68 -5.90
C VAL A 50 -11.91 -0.64 -6.22
N GLN A 51 -13.22 -0.61 -6.50
CA GLN A 51 -13.98 -1.81 -6.82
C GLN A 51 -13.45 -2.50 -8.08
N MET A 52 -13.08 -1.74 -9.11
CA MET A 52 -12.46 -2.29 -10.31
C MET A 52 -11.06 -2.87 -10.03
N LEU A 53 -10.25 -2.21 -9.19
CA LEU A 53 -8.95 -2.76 -8.77
C LEU A 53 -9.14 -4.11 -8.06
N GLU A 54 -10.10 -4.20 -7.16
CA GLU A 54 -10.47 -5.45 -6.48
C GLU A 54 -10.99 -6.50 -7.46
N GLU A 55 -11.89 -6.15 -8.38
CA GLU A 55 -12.49 -7.14 -9.30
C GLU A 55 -11.51 -7.68 -10.35
N ARG A 56 -10.60 -6.85 -10.85
CA ARG A 56 -9.72 -7.20 -11.97
C ARG A 56 -8.34 -7.70 -11.58
N PHE A 57 -7.72 -7.01 -10.63
CA PHE A 57 -6.32 -7.27 -10.29
C PHE A 57 -6.21 -8.15 -9.04
N PHE A 58 -7.21 -8.06 -8.14
CA PHE A 58 -7.12 -8.63 -6.80
C PHE A 58 -8.44 -9.25 -6.33
N PRO A 59 -8.96 -10.29 -7.03
CA PRO A 59 -10.31 -10.81 -6.83
C PRO A 59 -10.58 -11.21 -5.37
N TYR A 60 -11.79 -10.87 -4.90
CA TYR A 60 -12.30 -11.01 -3.53
C TYR A 60 -11.89 -12.30 -2.78
N GLY A 61 -11.30 -12.13 -1.57
CA GLY A 61 -11.37 -13.08 -0.46
C GLY A 61 -10.17 -13.13 0.48
N GLY A 62 -10.41 -13.06 1.79
CA GLY A 62 -9.58 -13.62 2.88
C GLY A 62 -8.21 -13.01 3.18
N ALA A 63 -7.50 -12.41 2.23
CA ALA A 63 -6.27 -11.63 2.45
C ALA A 63 -5.80 -11.07 1.11
N ASN A 64 -6.41 -9.96 0.71
CA ASN A 64 -6.26 -9.45 -0.64
C ASN A 64 -4.83 -8.91 -0.85
N LEU A 65 -4.20 -9.20 -1.99
CA LEU A 65 -2.93 -8.58 -2.40
C LEU A 65 -2.98 -7.03 -2.39
N LEU A 66 -4.17 -6.46 -2.42
CA LEU A 66 -4.45 -5.03 -2.25
C LEU A 66 -5.18 -4.77 -0.94
N GLY A 67 -4.62 -3.93 -0.08
CA GLY A 67 -5.34 -3.37 1.06
C GLY A 67 -5.97 -2.02 0.76
N TYR A 68 -7.08 -1.76 1.42
CA TYR A 68 -7.81 -0.50 1.32
C TYR A 68 -8.16 0.03 2.71
N LYS A 69 -7.96 1.33 2.92
CA LYS A 69 -8.34 2.02 4.16
C LYS A 69 -8.98 3.36 3.85
N TYR A 70 -10.17 3.56 4.39
CA TYR A 70 -10.77 4.89 4.48
C TYR A 70 -10.33 5.57 5.78
N THR A 71 -9.88 6.81 5.68
CA THR A 71 -9.46 7.62 6.83
C THR A 71 -10.16 8.97 6.81
N ASP A 72 -11.13 9.13 7.71
CA ASP A 72 -11.80 10.41 7.92
C ASP A 72 -10.87 11.43 8.58
N GLN A 73 -10.71 12.58 7.93
CA GLN A 73 -10.37 13.87 8.56
C GLN A 73 -8.98 14.01 9.23
N ARG A 74 -7.94 13.35 8.71
CA ARG A 74 -6.56 13.70 9.10
C ARG A 74 -5.79 14.19 7.87
N PRO A 75 -4.93 15.22 7.99
CA PRO A 75 -4.07 15.64 6.88
C PRO A 75 -2.92 14.65 6.63
N MET A 76 -2.72 13.69 7.54
CA MET A 76 -1.58 12.78 7.54
C MET A 76 -1.98 11.40 8.08
N PHE A 77 -1.45 10.37 7.44
CA PHE A 77 -1.46 8.99 7.93
C PHE A 77 -0.05 8.59 8.34
N ALA A 78 0.07 7.82 9.43
CA ALA A 78 1.33 7.28 9.90
C ALA A 78 1.17 5.79 10.22
N LEU A 79 2.04 4.95 9.66
CA LEU A 79 2.07 3.52 9.90
C LEU A 79 3.47 3.06 10.29
N ALA A 80 3.56 2.43 11.45
CA ALA A 80 4.76 1.77 11.93
C ALA A 80 4.67 0.26 11.67
N VAL A 81 5.80 -0.39 11.38
CA VAL A 81 5.86 -1.83 11.07
C VAL A 81 5.24 -2.69 12.18
N GLN A 82 5.34 -2.26 13.45
CA GLN A 82 4.78 -2.97 14.61
C GLN A 82 3.26 -3.09 14.60
N ARG A 83 2.57 -2.24 13.82
CA ARG A 83 1.11 -2.32 13.66
C ARG A 83 0.70 -3.28 12.55
N ILE A 84 1.64 -3.78 11.77
CA ILE A 84 1.40 -4.78 10.73
C ILE A 84 1.54 -6.14 11.39
N GLN A 85 0.42 -6.86 11.49
CA GLN A 85 0.34 -8.18 12.12
C GLN A 85 -0.05 -9.22 11.09
N PHE A 86 0.50 -10.43 11.24
CA PHE A 86 0.13 -11.56 10.38
C PHE A 86 -1.37 -11.83 10.50
N PHE A 87 -2.00 -12.10 9.37
CA PHE A 87 -3.43 -12.39 9.29
C PHE A 87 -3.65 -13.88 9.49
N ASP A 88 -4.36 -14.22 10.57
CA ASP A 88 -4.69 -15.62 10.89
C ASP A 88 -6.00 -16.01 10.20
N HIS A 89 -5.89 -16.83 9.13
CA HIS A 89 -7.05 -17.32 8.39
C HIS A 89 -7.92 -18.31 9.20
N ASP A 90 -7.41 -18.86 10.31
CA ASP A 90 -8.17 -19.72 11.21
C ASP A 90 -8.99 -18.92 12.23
N ASP A 91 -8.78 -17.61 12.33
CA ASP A 91 -9.56 -16.70 13.18
C ASP A 91 -10.83 -16.24 12.44
N GLU A 92 -11.95 -16.92 12.72
CA GLU A 92 -13.26 -16.61 12.12
C GLU A 92 -13.72 -15.16 12.33
N GLU A 93 -13.30 -14.50 13.42
CA GLU A 93 -13.66 -13.11 13.68
C GLU A 93 -12.87 -12.17 12.77
N GLN A 94 -11.55 -12.36 12.64
CA GLN A 94 -10.72 -11.59 11.72
C GLN A 94 -11.13 -11.77 10.27
N GLU A 95 -11.41 -13.01 9.85
CA GLU A 95 -11.91 -13.32 8.51
C GLU A 95 -13.19 -12.54 8.20
N ARG A 96 -14.16 -12.55 9.13
CA ARG A 96 -15.38 -11.77 8.98
C ARG A 96 -15.12 -10.27 8.90
N LEU A 97 -14.29 -9.71 9.80
CA LEU A 97 -13.97 -8.28 9.81
C LEU A 97 -13.23 -7.82 8.55
N SER A 98 -12.41 -8.70 7.97
CA SER A 98 -11.71 -8.52 6.69
C SER A 98 -12.70 -8.45 5.53
N ILE A 99 -13.63 -9.42 5.46
CA ILE A 99 -14.70 -9.45 4.45
C ILE A 99 -15.57 -8.19 4.55
N ASP A 100 -15.94 -7.80 5.77
CA ASP A 100 -16.74 -6.60 6.05
C ASP A 100 -15.93 -5.29 5.89
N LYS A 101 -14.64 -5.38 5.53
CA LYS A 101 -13.70 -4.24 5.36
C LYS A 101 -13.64 -3.32 6.59
N THR A 102 -13.91 -3.87 7.76
CA THR A 102 -13.85 -3.15 9.05
C THR A 102 -12.42 -3.04 9.54
N ILE A 103 -11.58 -4.02 9.19
CA ILE A 103 -10.12 -3.94 9.33
C ILE A 103 -9.47 -3.83 7.95
N THR A 104 -8.31 -3.18 7.89
CA THR A 104 -7.49 -3.15 6.67
C THR A 104 -6.62 -4.40 6.61
N THR A 105 -6.88 -5.27 5.65
CA THR A 105 -6.06 -6.42 5.32
C THR A 105 -5.31 -6.20 4.00
N PHE A 106 -4.12 -6.77 3.86
CA PHE A 106 -3.34 -6.73 2.63
C PHE A 106 -2.40 -7.94 2.54
N GLY A 107 -2.02 -8.33 1.33
CA GLY A 107 -1.05 -9.37 1.04
C GLY A 107 0.23 -8.76 0.49
N THR A 108 1.36 -9.43 0.73
CA THR A 108 2.65 -9.10 0.13
C THR A 108 3.44 -10.37 -0.04
N ASP A 109 4.22 -10.44 -1.12
CA ASP A 109 5.19 -11.48 -1.45
C ASP A 109 6.64 -10.99 -1.29
N SER A 110 6.87 -9.68 -1.43
CA SER A 110 8.20 -9.05 -1.32
C SER A 110 8.64 -8.78 0.12
N GLY A 111 7.74 -8.92 1.10
CA GLY A 111 8.01 -8.40 2.45
C GLY A 111 8.11 -6.89 2.45
N SER A 112 7.40 -6.22 1.54
CA SER A 112 7.38 -4.77 1.46
C SER A 112 6.03 -4.26 0.96
N LEU A 113 5.75 -3.00 1.24
CA LEU A 113 4.45 -2.41 1.06
C LEU A 113 4.56 -0.95 0.63
N LEU A 114 3.94 -0.63 -0.50
CA LEU A 114 3.66 0.73 -0.92
C LEU A 114 2.30 1.16 -0.36
N ILE A 115 2.25 2.33 0.26
CA ILE A 115 1.02 2.97 0.73
C ILE A 115 0.84 4.24 -0.06
N LEU A 116 -0.34 4.48 -0.62
CA LEU A 116 -0.60 5.73 -1.33
C LEU A 116 -2.04 6.22 -1.15
N ASP A 117 -2.22 7.54 -1.23
CA ASP A 117 -3.54 8.12 -1.45
C ASP A 117 -3.95 7.89 -2.90
N ILE A 118 -5.18 7.43 -3.11
CA ILE A 118 -5.66 7.00 -4.44
C ILE A 118 -5.54 8.08 -5.52
N ARG A 119 -5.55 9.37 -5.15
CA ARG A 119 -5.33 10.48 -6.10
C ARG A 119 -3.96 10.46 -6.76
N ASN A 120 -2.98 9.81 -6.15
CA ASN A 120 -1.63 9.70 -6.66
C ASN A 120 -1.39 8.40 -7.45
N PHE A 121 -2.38 7.52 -7.55
CA PHE A 121 -2.20 6.17 -8.09
C PHE A 121 -1.61 6.17 -9.50
N GLU A 122 -2.24 6.88 -10.44
CA GLU A 122 -1.79 6.95 -11.83
C GLU A 122 -0.39 7.57 -11.93
N ALA A 123 -0.17 8.70 -11.27
CA ALA A 123 1.12 9.38 -11.26
C ALA A 123 2.23 8.51 -10.65
N LEU A 124 1.93 7.71 -9.62
CA LEU A 124 2.89 6.77 -9.03
C LEU A 124 3.23 5.62 -9.98
N LEU A 125 2.24 4.99 -10.62
CA LEU A 125 2.49 3.91 -11.59
C LEU A 125 3.33 4.38 -12.77
N ASP A 126 3.17 5.63 -13.19
CA ASP A 126 3.99 6.20 -14.26
C ASP A 126 5.43 6.49 -13.84
N THR A 127 5.65 6.76 -12.55
CA THR A 127 6.92 7.27 -12.03
C THR A 127 7.77 6.22 -11.32
N VAL A 128 7.14 5.16 -10.78
CA VAL A 128 7.78 4.17 -9.93
C VAL A 128 7.55 2.77 -10.52
N THR A 129 8.63 2.01 -10.67
CA THR A 129 8.57 0.56 -10.94
C THR A 129 8.90 -0.24 -9.67
N GLY A 130 8.61 -1.55 -9.69
CA GLY A 130 9.02 -2.43 -8.58
C GLY A 130 10.54 -2.47 -8.40
N GLU A 131 11.30 -2.48 -9.50
CA GLU A 131 12.77 -2.49 -9.50
C GLU A 131 13.37 -1.20 -8.91
N ASP A 132 12.78 -0.03 -9.21
CA ASP A 132 13.25 1.25 -8.69
C ASP A 132 13.21 1.30 -7.15
N LEU A 133 12.21 0.66 -6.53
CA LEU A 133 12.05 0.65 -5.08
C LEU A 133 13.09 -0.23 -4.39
N SER A 134 13.46 -1.36 -4.99
CA SER A 134 14.54 -2.21 -4.49
C SER A 134 15.93 -1.57 -4.65
N ASP A 135 16.15 -0.80 -5.72
CA ASP A 135 17.45 -0.17 -5.98
C ASP A 135 17.68 1.08 -5.11
N ALA A 136 16.60 1.74 -4.66
CA ALA A 136 16.67 2.97 -3.86
C ALA A 136 16.99 2.73 -2.36
N GLU A 137 17.24 1.50 -1.93
CA GLU A 137 17.34 1.11 -0.51
C GLU A 137 18.39 1.90 0.29
N ASP A 138 19.56 2.15 -0.30
CA ASP A 138 20.68 2.81 0.40
C ASP A 138 20.57 4.35 0.39
N ASP A 139 19.75 4.94 -0.49
CA ASP A 139 19.60 6.39 -0.64
C ASP A 139 18.15 6.80 -0.98
N PHE A 140 17.22 6.35 -0.14
CA PHE A 140 15.79 6.50 -0.41
C PHE A 140 15.32 7.96 -0.38
N GLN A 141 15.95 8.83 0.40
CA GLN A 141 15.45 10.20 0.60
C GLN A 141 15.53 11.04 -0.69
N PRO A 142 16.66 11.11 -1.41
CA PRO A 142 16.72 11.74 -2.73
C PRO A 142 15.76 11.12 -3.75
N TYR A 143 15.60 9.80 -3.72
CA TYR A 143 14.63 9.11 -4.56
C TYR A 143 13.20 9.59 -4.27
N ALA A 144 12.79 9.59 -3.00
CA ALA A 144 11.48 10.04 -2.57
C ALA A 144 11.23 11.51 -2.95
N ASP A 145 12.22 12.38 -2.79
CA ASP A 145 12.12 13.79 -3.17
C ASP A 145 11.90 13.99 -4.67
N ARG A 146 12.55 13.18 -5.53
CA ARG A 146 12.31 13.18 -6.98
C ARG A 146 10.87 12.78 -7.31
N ILE A 147 10.39 11.70 -6.73
CA ILE A 147 9.01 11.21 -6.94
C ILE A 147 7.99 12.25 -6.45
N ASN A 148 8.21 12.87 -5.29
CA ASN A 148 7.36 13.93 -4.76
C ASN A 148 7.32 15.18 -5.66
N GLN A 149 8.43 15.51 -6.33
CA GLN A 149 8.46 16.61 -7.30
C GLN A 149 7.61 16.30 -8.54
N LEU A 150 7.63 15.05 -9.01
CA LEU A 150 6.88 14.60 -10.19
C LEU A 150 5.37 14.52 -9.91
N ILE A 151 4.98 14.01 -8.74
CA ILE A 151 3.57 13.89 -8.32
C ILE A 151 3.03 15.22 -7.75
N GLY A 152 3.91 16.08 -7.21
CA GLY A 152 3.59 17.38 -6.64
C GLY A 152 3.10 17.35 -5.18
N ASN A 153 3.19 16.21 -4.49
CA ASN A 153 2.81 16.07 -3.08
C ASN A 153 3.50 14.86 -2.41
N LYS A 154 3.21 14.64 -1.12
CA LYS A 154 3.79 13.54 -0.31
C LYS A 154 2.76 12.49 0.09
N GLY A 155 1.77 12.23 -0.75
CA GLY A 155 0.67 11.29 -0.47
C GLY A 155 0.99 9.84 -0.78
N TRP A 156 2.21 9.41 -0.46
CA TRP A 156 2.66 8.03 -0.58
C TRP A 156 3.83 7.75 0.38
N ALA A 157 4.00 6.49 0.73
CA ALA A 157 5.11 6.01 1.54
C ALA A 157 5.44 4.54 1.23
N TYR A 158 6.65 4.12 1.60
CA TYR A 158 7.14 2.77 1.41
C TYR A 158 7.59 2.17 2.75
N ILE A 159 7.14 0.95 3.03
CA ILE A 159 7.50 0.20 4.23
C ILE A 159 8.12 -1.13 3.81
N ARG A 160 9.26 -1.48 4.41
CA ARG A 160 9.92 -2.76 4.21
C ARG A 160 10.04 -3.52 5.52
N CYS A 161 9.85 -4.82 5.44
CA CYS A 161 10.12 -5.77 6.50
C CYS A 161 11.61 -5.72 6.92
N PRO A 162 11.93 -5.49 8.20
CA PRO A 162 13.30 -5.60 8.73
C PRO A 162 13.75 -7.06 8.97
N GLY A 163 12.94 -8.06 8.60
CA GLY A 163 13.17 -9.49 8.84
C GLY A 163 12.64 -10.01 10.18
N VAL A 164 12.39 -11.33 10.25
CA VAL A 164 11.83 -12.04 11.43
C VAL A 164 12.74 -11.93 12.66
N ASP A 165 14.06 -11.96 12.44
CA ASP A 165 15.07 -11.87 13.51
C ASP A 165 15.03 -10.52 14.26
N SER A 166 14.35 -9.53 13.69
CA SER A 166 14.17 -8.20 14.27
C SER A 166 12.97 -8.12 15.24
N GLY A 167 12.20 -9.21 15.41
CA GLY A 167 11.08 -9.30 16.37
C GLY A 167 9.75 -8.75 15.87
N PHE A 168 9.51 -8.78 14.55
CA PHE A 168 8.28 -8.30 13.91
C PHE A 168 7.51 -9.45 13.24
N ASP A 169 6.18 -9.39 13.27
CA ASP A 169 5.30 -10.37 12.61
C ASP A 169 5.21 -10.18 11.10
N PHE A 170 5.71 -9.05 10.57
CA PHE A 170 5.89 -8.87 9.14
C PHE A 170 7.09 -9.73 8.72
N ILE A 171 6.87 -10.89 8.11
CA ILE A 171 7.91 -11.93 7.91
C ILE A 171 8.33 -12.15 6.45
N GLY A 172 7.74 -11.42 5.50
CA GLY A 172 7.96 -11.63 4.07
C GLY A 172 6.63 -11.90 3.37
N SER A 173 6.56 -13.00 2.62
CA SER A 173 5.33 -13.39 1.92
C SER A 173 4.23 -13.81 2.89
N GLY A 174 3.03 -13.28 2.71
CA GLY A 174 1.86 -13.63 3.50
C GLY A 174 0.77 -12.56 3.49
N SER A 175 -0.19 -12.83 4.35
CA SER A 175 -1.39 -12.04 4.58
C SER A 175 -1.23 -11.26 5.87
N TYR A 176 -1.62 -9.99 5.88
CA TYR A 176 -1.44 -9.10 7.04
C TYR A 176 -2.66 -8.22 7.27
N HIS A 177 -2.79 -7.71 8.48
CA HIS A 177 -3.72 -6.65 8.81
C HIS A 177 -3.04 -5.52 9.58
N ILE A 178 -3.68 -4.34 9.58
CA ILE A 178 -3.23 -3.18 10.36
C ILE A 178 -4.00 -3.15 11.67
N ALA A 179 -3.31 -3.42 12.78
CA ALA A 179 -3.85 -3.28 14.13
C ALA A 179 -4.11 -1.80 14.47
N ASP A 180 -5.20 -1.53 15.19
CA ASP A 180 -5.61 -0.18 15.59
C ASP A 180 -4.71 0.46 16.66
#